data_AF-A0A8E2JWB5-F1
#
_entry.id   AF-A0A8E2JWB5-F1
#
_cell.length_a   1.000
_cell.length_b   1.000
_cell.length_c   1.000
_cell.angle_alpha   90.00
_cell.angle_beta   90.00
_cell.angle_gamma   90.00
#
_symmetry.space_group_name_H-M   'P 1'
#
loop_
_entity.id
_entity.type
_entity.pdbx_description
1 polymer ?
#
loop_
_entity_poly.entity_id
_entity_poly.type
_entity_poly.pdbx_seq_one_letter_code
_entity_poly.pdbx_strand_id
1 'polypeptide(L)'
;MSFPIREGAEKLFISVNSANFASNQSLKLSFSLDGRTMGYGIDKVPQLPPEILVYSLMHPPKNAFVAGILSLNWAVTAVGRSHFTLRAADERPILSKGSELRLNGQNLGIPGCYYEWLCGDDLDYTESEDGFMLTPDFFKSYQ
;
A
#
# COMPACT_ATOMS: atom_id res chain seq x y z
N MET A 1 -9.66 -17.22 -6.12
CA MET A 1 -11.10 -16.93 -5.92
C MET A 1 -11.40 -15.66 -6.71
N SER A 2 -12.43 -15.69 -7.54
CA SER A 2 -12.74 -14.62 -8.49
C SER A 2 -14.09 -14.01 -8.12
N PHE A 3 -14.14 -12.71 -7.93
CA PHE A 3 -15.38 -11.99 -7.64
C PHE A 3 -15.95 -11.40 -8.95
N PRO A 4 -17.23 -11.62 -9.28
CA PRO A 4 -17.87 -10.94 -10.39
C PRO A 4 -18.45 -9.60 -9.91
N ILE A 5 -17.89 -8.49 -10.38
CA ILE A 5 -18.57 -7.18 -10.32
C ILE A 5 -19.43 -7.07 -11.58
N ARG A 6 -20.72 -6.84 -11.40
CA ARG A 6 -21.74 -6.96 -12.44
C ARG A 6 -21.85 -5.68 -13.27
N GLU A 7 -21.81 -5.90 -14.58
CA GLU A 7 -22.32 -5.10 -15.71
C GLU A 7 -21.78 -3.67 -15.89
N GLY A 8 -20.72 -3.56 -16.69
CA GLY A 8 -20.39 -2.31 -17.38
C GLY A 8 -18.92 -2.11 -17.77
N ALA A 9 -17.97 -2.77 -17.11
CA ALA A 9 -16.55 -2.47 -17.29
C ALA A 9 -15.69 -3.72 -17.42
N GLU A 10 -14.75 -3.58 -18.35
CA GLU A 10 -13.63 -4.42 -18.72
C GLU A 10 -13.05 -5.21 -17.53
N LYS A 11 -12.92 -6.53 -17.72
CA LYS A 11 -12.42 -7.44 -16.70
C LYS A 11 -10.93 -7.19 -16.43
N LEU A 12 -10.62 -6.52 -15.34
CA LEU A 12 -9.27 -6.48 -14.76
C LEU A 12 -8.96 -7.81 -14.08
N PHE A 13 -7.96 -8.54 -14.59
CA PHE A 13 -7.43 -9.74 -13.97
C PHE A 13 -6.09 -9.41 -13.29
N ILE A 14 -6.03 -9.57 -11.97
CA ILE A 14 -4.80 -9.45 -11.20
C ILE A 14 -4.29 -10.88 -10.92
N SER A 15 -3.10 -11.20 -11.41
CA SER A 15 -2.41 -12.46 -11.10
C SER A 15 -1.15 -12.14 -10.29
N VAL A 16 -1.08 -12.66 -9.06
CA VAL A 16 0.06 -12.46 -8.15
C VAL A 16 0.79 -13.80 -8.02
N ASN A 17 1.98 -13.91 -8.60
CA ASN A 17 2.83 -15.09 -8.47
C ASN A 17 3.64 -15.03 -7.16
N SER A 18 3.31 -15.89 -6.20
CA SER A 18 3.91 -15.94 -4.85
C SER A 18 5.33 -16.53 -4.77
N ALA A 19 6.09 -16.60 -5.87
CA ALA A 19 7.27 -17.46 -5.94
C ALA A 19 8.63 -16.82 -5.61
N ASN A 20 8.76 -15.49 -5.47
CA ASN A 20 10.08 -14.85 -5.38
C ASN A 20 10.21 -13.93 -4.17
N PHE A 21 10.49 -14.51 -3.00
CA PHE A 21 10.77 -13.75 -1.77
C PHE A 21 12.24 -13.80 -1.34
N ALA A 22 13.10 -14.50 -2.08
CA ALA A 22 14.49 -14.78 -1.66
C ALA A 22 15.58 -14.03 -2.47
N SER A 23 15.20 -13.15 -3.39
CA SER A 23 16.16 -12.31 -4.10
C SER A 23 15.54 -10.94 -4.33
N ASN A 24 16.34 -9.88 -4.25
CA ASN A 24 15.99 -8.49 -4.58
C ASN A 24 15.61 -8.33 -6.07
N GLN A 25 14.62 -9.10 -6.53
CA GLN A 25 14.06 -9.00 -7.87
C GLN A 25 12.63 -8.50 -7.73
N SER A 26 12.42 -7.31 -8.29
CA SER A 26 11.17 -6.58 -8.37
C SER A 26 9.95 -7.49 -8.51
N LEU A 27 8.93 -7.21 -7.70
CA LEU A 27 7.57 -7.68 -7.95
C LEU A 27 7.18 -7.26 -9.38
N LYS A 28 7.20 -8.21 -10.32
CA LYS A 28 6.70 -7.99 -11.68
C LYS A 28 5.17 -8.03 -11.64
N LEU A 29 4.57 -6.88 -11.38
CA LEU A 29 3.17 -6.63 -11.72
C LEU A 29 3.10 -6.42 -13.23
N SER A 30 2.75 -7.46 -13.97
CA SER A 30 2.46 -7.34 -15.40
C SER A 30 0.98 -7.03 -15.58
N PHE A 31 0.67 -5.79 -15.97
CA PHE A 31 -0.64 -5.41 -16.50
C PHE A 31 -0.62 -5.70 -18.01
N SER A 32 -1.63 -6.39 -18.53
CA SER A 32 -1.78 -6.63 -19.96
C SER A 32 -3.07 -5.94 -20.41
N LEU A 33 -2.93 -4.84 -21.14
CA LEU A 33 -3.98 -4.29 -22.00
C LEU A 33 -3.63 -4.67 -23.45
N ASP A 34 -4.47 -5.51 -24.06
CA ASP A 34 -4.59 -5.71 -25.51
C ASP A 34 -3.29 -5.95 -26.33
N GLY A 35 -2.31 -6.65 -25.77
CA GLY A 35 -1.16 -7.15 -26.53
C GLY A 35 -0.24 -6.07 -27.12
N ARG A 36 -0.33 -4.81 -26.68
CA ARG A 36 0.58 -3.73 -27.08
C ARG A 36 1.62 -3.44 -25.99
N THR A 37 2.85 -3.86 -26.24
CA THR A 37 4.02 -3.43 -25.46
C THR A 37 4.29 -1.95 -25.77
N MET A 38 3.74 -1.04 -24.96
CA MET A 38 4.07 0.39 -25.00
C MET A 38 5.34 0.61 -24.17
N GLY A 39 6.44 0.98 -24.83
CA GLY A 39 7.67 1.41 -24.15
C GLY A 39 7.45 2.78 -23.51
N TYR A 40 7.41 2.82 -22.17
CA TYR A 40 7.42 4.08 -21.42
C TYR A 40 8.86 4.40 -20.98
N GLY A 41 9.32 5.60 -21.31
CA GLY A 41 10.58 6.16 -20.83
C GLY A 41 10.66 6.08 -19.30
N ILE A 42 11.87 5.82 -18.80
CA ILE A 42 12.20 5.55 -17.40
C ILE A 42 12.18 6.85 -16.57
N ASP A 43 11.10 7.62 -16.61
CA ASP A 43 11.01 8.89 -15.84
C ASP A 43 9.69 9.03 -15.07
N LYS A 44 8.68 8.20 -15.36
CA LYS A 44 7.42 8.17 -14.62
C LYS A 44 7.18 6.75 -14.12
N VAL A 45 7.49 6.52 -12.84
CA VAL A 45 6.99 5.33 -12.14
C VAL A 45 5.47 5.30 -12.34
N PRO A 46 4.90 4.21 -12.90
CA PRO A 46 3.46 4.12 -13.08
C PRO A 46 2.78 4.33 -11.73
N GLN A 47 1.99 5.40 -11.59
CA GLN A 47 1.17 5.59 -10.40
C GLN A 47 0.05 4.56 -10.46
N LEU A 48 0.10 3.61 -9.52
CA LEU A 48 -0.96 2.63 -9.34
C LEU A 48 -2.24 3.36 -8.89
N PRO A 49 -3.43 2.92 -9.36
CA PRO A 49 -4.69 3.41 -8.83
C PRO A 49 -4.76 3.26 -7.31
N PRO A 50 -5.37 4.22 -6.60
CA PRO A 50 -5.42 4.22 -5.14
C PRO A 50 -6.12 2.97 -4.58
N GLU A 51 -7.06 2.38 -5.29
CA GLU A 51 -7.72 1.13 -4.91
C GLU A 51 -6.74 -0.04 -4.81
N ILE A 52 -5.77 -0.12 -5.74
CA ILE A 52 -4.75 -1.18 -5.73
C ILE A 52 -3.76 -0.95 -4.59
N LEU A 53 -3.44 0.31 -4.31
CA LEU A 53 -2.57 0.68 -3.19
C LEU A 53 -3.23 0.34 -1.84
N VAL A 54 -4.50 0.69 -1.67
CA VAL A 54 -5.29 0.34 -0.47
C VAL A 54 -5.41 -1.17 -0.33
N TYR A 55 -5.72 -1.88 -1.42
CA TYR A 55 -5.74 -3.34 -1.40
C TYR A 55 -4.39 -3.91 -0.92
N SER A 56 -3.28 -3.39 -1.42
CA SER A 56 -1.94 -3.84 -1.01
C SER A 56 -1.66 -3.57 0.46
N LEU A 57 -2.06 -2.40 0.98
CA LEU A 57 -1.93 -2.02 2.38
C LEU A 57 -2.78 -2.91 3.32
N MET A 58 -3.96 -3.33 2.87
CA MET A 58 -4.88 -4.16 3.65
C MET A 58 -4.56 -5.66 3.59
N HIS A 59 -3.65 -6.08 2.70
CA HIS A 59 -3.22 -7.48 2.56
C HIS A 59 -1.70 -7.62 2.75
N PRO A 60 -1.17 -7.20 3.92
CA PRO A 60 0.26 -7.29 4.18
C PRO A 60 0.74 -8.76 4.19
N PRO A 61 1.85 -9.07 3.50
CA PRO A 61 2.47 -10.39 3.60
C PRO A 61 3.06 -10.62 5.00
N LYS A 62 3.36 -11.87 5.36
CA LYS A 62 3.88 -12.23 6.69
C LYS A 62 5.15 -11.46 7.10
N ASN A 63 6.00 -11.13 6.14
CA ASN A 63 7.26 -10.41 6.38
C ASN A 63 7.09 -8.88 6.50
N ALA A 64 5.88 -8.35 6.29
CA ALA A 64 5.57 -6.95 6.55
C ALA A 64 5.56 -6.62 8.05
N PHE A 65 5.46 -7.64 8.89
CA PHE A 65 5.38 -7.52 10.33
C PHE A 65 6.77 -7.75 10.95
N VAL A 66 7.35 -6.70 11.52
CA VAL A 66 8.61 -6.76 12.26
C VAL A 66 8.27 -6.83 13.75
N ALA A 67 8.76 -7.86 14.44
CA ALA A 67 8.40 -8.12 15.83
C ALA A 67 6.88 -8.21 16.10
N GLY A 68 6.10 -8.63 15.10
CA GLY A 68 4.64 -8.78 15.21
C GLY A 68 3.82 -7.51 14.92
N ILE A 69 4.47 -6.40 14.60
CA ILE A 69 3.85 -5.11 14.28
C ILE A 69 4.14 -4.73 12.83
N LEU A 70 3.18 -4.13 12.14
CA LEU A 70 3.37 -3.67 10.76
C LEU A 70 4.54 -2.68 10.66
N SER A 71 5.45 -2.92 9.72
CA SER A 71 6.58 -2.04 9.46
C SER A 71 6.18 -0.85 8.59
N LEU A 72 6.50 0.38 9.02
CA LEU A 72 6.31 1.57 8.19
C LEU A 72 7.14 1.52 6.91
N ASN A 73 8.36 0.99 6.97
CA ASN A 73 9.20 0.80 5.78
C ASN A 73 8.55 -0.13 4.75
N TRP A 74 7.82 -1.16 5.20
CA TRP A 74 7.02 -1.98 4.31
C TRP A 74 5.89 -1.17 3.67
N ALA A 75 5.13 -0.41 4.46
CA ALA A 75 4.02 0.40 3.93
C ALA A 75 4.50 1.42 2.87
N VAL A 76 5.64 2.07 3.13
CA VAL A 76 6.29 3.00 2.18
C VAL A 76 6.70 2.28 0.89
N THR A 77 7.20 1.04 0.99
CA THR A 77 7.62 0.26 -0.18
C THR A 77 6.43 -0.31 -0.96
N ALA A 78 5.37 -0.74 -0.27
CA ALA A 78 4.15 -1.27 -0.86
C ALA A 78 3.41 -0.20 -1.68
N VAL A 79 3.38 1.03 -1.17
CA VAL A 79 2.70 2.16 -1.81
C VAL A 79 3.60 2.91 -2.80
N GLY A 80 4.88 3.01 -2.49
CA GLY A 80 5.84 3.82 -3.21
C GLY A 80 6.17 5.12 -2.48
N ARG A 81 7.47 5.46 -2.46
CA ARG A 81 8.01 6.63 -1.76
C ARG A 81 7.42 7.97 -2.23
N SER A 82 6.91 8.05 -3.45
CA SER A 82 6.28 9.27 -3.99
C SER A 82 5.02 9.71 -3.24
N HIS A 83 4.38 8.80 -2.51
CA HIS A 83 3.19 9.11 -1.70
C HIS A 83 3.53 9.56 -0.28
N PHE A 84 4.82 9.52 0.10
CA PHE A 84 5.30 9.85 1.43
C PHE A 84 6.22 11.07 1.41
N THR A 85 6.20 11.81 2.50
CA THR A 85 7.11 12.91 2.80
C THR A 85 7.69 12.69 4.19
N LEU A 86 8.90 13.18 4.45
CA LEU A 86 9.49 13.11 5.78
C LEU A 86 8.87 14.19 6.66
N ARG A 87 8.41 13.80 7.85
CA ARG A 87 7.93 14.71 8.88
C ARG A 87 9.10 15.54 9.41
N ALA A 88 8.94 16.85 9.52
CA ALA A 88 10.04 17.76 9.89
C ALA A 88 10.57 17.56 11.32
N ALA A 89 9.77 16.99 12.22
CA ALA A 89 10.12 16.82 13.62
C ALA A 89 11.13 15.68 13.86
N ASP A 90 10.95 14.56 13.16
CA ASP A 90 11.64 13.30 13.44
C ASP A 90 12.00 12.49 12.17
N GLU A 91 11.81 13.08 11.00
CA GLU A 91 12.03 12.45 9.69
C GLU A 91 11.20 11.17 9.45
N ARG A 92 10.14 10.94 10.24
CA ARG A 92 9.21 9.80 10.02
C ARG A 92 8.55 9.93 8.64
N PRO A 93 8.54 8.87 7.82
CA PRO A 93 7.74 8.86 6.59
C PRO A 93 6.25 8.97 6.91
N ILE A 94 5.60 10.02 6.42
CA ILE A 94 4.16 10.25 6.55
C ILE A 94 3.53 10.44 5.17
N LEU A 95 2.25 10.08 5.03
CA LEU A 95 1.54 10.31 3.76
C LEU A 95 1.54 11.80 3.39
N SER A 96 1.95 12.09 2.15
CA SER A 96 1.92 13.45 1.60
C SER A 96 0.49 13.99 1.60
N LYS A 97 0.33 15.29 1.90
CA LYS A 97 -0.97 15.97 1.93
C LYS A 97 -1.71 15.91 0.58
N GLY A 98 -0.98 15.79 -0.53
CA GLY A 98 -1.55 15.63 -1.87
C GLY A 98 -1.67 14.18 -2.34
N SER A 99 -1.37 13.21 -1.49
CA SER A 99 -1.50 11.79 -1.87
C SER A 99 -2.97 11.39 -1.94
N GLU A 100 -3.37 10.74 -3.02
CA GLU A 100 -4.71 10.15 -3.16
C GLU A 100 -5.06 9.20 -2.01
N LEU A 101 -4.07 8.50 -1.43
CA LEU A 101 -4.27 7.67 -0.25
C LEU A 101 -4.65 8.49 0.99
N ARG A 102 -4.12 9.70 1.12
CA ARG A 102 -4.47 10.58 2.22
C ARG A 102 -5.83 11.23 2.01
N LEU A 103 -6.17 11.57 0.77
CA LEU A 103 -7.45 12.19 0.43
C LEU A 103 -8.62 11.20 0.46
N ASN A 104 -8.40 9.97 -0.03
CA ASN A 104 -9.45 9.00 -0.30
C ASN A 104 -9.30 7.67 0.45
N GLY A 105 -8.18 7.42 1.13
CA GLY A 105 -7.86 6.11 1.71
C GLY A 105 -8.90 5.57 2.68
N GLN A 106 -9.47 6.41 3.56
CA GLN A 106 -10.53 5.99 4.48
C GLN A 106 -11.80 5.57 3.72
N ASN A 107 -12.19 6.34 2.71
CA ASN A 107 -13.35 6.02 1.86
C ASN A 107 -13.14 4.73 1.06
N LEU A 108 -11.89 4.41 0.75
CA LEU A 108 -11.49 3.19 0.05
C LEU A 108 -11.29 1.99 0.99
N GLY A 109 -11.46 2.16 2.30
CA GLY A 109 -11.48 1.06 3.27
C GLY A 109 -10.26 0.96 4.19
N ILE A 110 -9.36 1.94 4.22
CA ILE A 110 -8.31 2.00 5.26
C ILE A 110 -8.97 2.32 6.62
N PRO A 111 -8.81 1.47 7.64
CA PRO A 111 -9.36 1.74 8.97
C PRO A 111 -8.78 3.01 9.61
N GLY A 112 -9.57 3.69 10.43
CA GLY A 112 -9.21 4.99 11.03
C GLY A 112 -7.84 5.01 11.71
N CYS A 113 -7.59 4.08 12.64
CA CYS A 113 -6.30 4.03 13.35
C CYS A 113 -5.12 3.72 12.41
N TYR A 114 -5.32 2.92 11.36
CA TYR A 114 -4.27 2.66 10.38
C TYR A 114 -4.01 3.88 9.50
N TYR A 115 -5.06 4.59 9.11
CA TYR A 115 -4.98 5.84 8.38
C TYR A 115 -4.25 6.93 9.20
N GLU A 116 -4.59 7.09 10.47
CA GLU A 116 -3.94 8.04 11.38
C GLU A 116 -2.45 7.71 11.54
N TRP A 117 -2.12 6.43 11.73
CA TRP A 117 -0.73 5.96 11.75
C TRP A 117 0.04 6.27 10.45
N LEU A 118 -0.59 6.13 9.28
CA LEU A 118 0.02 6.48 7.99
C LEU A 118 0.17 7.99 7.79
N CYS A 119 -0.75 8.79 8.33
CA CYS A 119 -0.72 10.25 8.23
C CYS A 119 0.28 10.89 9.19
N GLY A 120 0.49 10.29 10.37
CA GLY A 120 1.46 10.74 11.37
C GLY A 120 1.32 12.22 11.73
N ASP A 121 0.09 12.72 11.77
CA ASP A 121 -0.21 14.13 12.06
C ASP A 121 -0.05 14.47 13.54
N ASP A 122 -0.20 13.47 14.41
CA ASP A 122 0.03 13.63 15.83
C ASP A 122 1.53 13.59 16.14
N LEU A 123 2.03 14.68 16.73
CA LEU A 123 3.44 14.84 17.09
C LEU A 123 3.75 14.21 18.46
N ASP A 124 2.72 13.93 19.26
CA ASP A 124 2.89 13.37 20.61
C ASP A 124 3.12 11.86 20.58
N TYR A 125 2.88 11.21 19.43
CA TYR A 125 3.07 9.77 19.25
C TYR A 125 4.15 9.43 18.22
N THR A 126 4.93 8.42 18.58
CA THR A 126 5.93 7.81 17.69
C THR A 126 5.30 6.75 16.78
N GLU A 127 6.00 6.37 15.71
CA GLU A 127 5.60 5.26 14.83
C GLU A 127 5.28 3.98 15.62
N SER A 128 6.10 3.69 16.63
CA SER A 128 5.98 2.47 17.42
C SER A 128 4.75 2.50 18.31
N GLU A 129 4.46 3.65 18.94
CA GLU A 129 3.32 3.82 19.84
C GLU A 129 1.98 3.71 19.12
N ASP A 130 1.83 4.41 18.00
CA ASP A 130 0.62 4.31 17.18
C ASP A 130 0.52 2.93 16.48
N GLY A 131 1.67 2.30 16.23
CA GLY A 131 1.78 1.06 15.46
C GLY A 131 1.40 -0.20 16.22
N PHE A 132 1.39 -0.18 17.57
CA PHE A 132 1.19 -1.39 18.38
C PHE A 132 -0.10 -2.17 18.05
N MET A 133 -1.13 -1.49 17.57
CA MET A 133 -2.40 -2.14 17.20
C MET A 133 -2.37 -2.78 15.81
N LEU A 134 -1.41 -2.44 14.95
CA LEU A 134 -1.30 -2.90 13.56
C LEU A 134 -0.65 -4.30 13.49
N THR A 135 -1.26 -5.26 14.17
CA THR A 135 -0.83 -6.67 14.23
C THR A 135 -1.43 -7.48 13.07
N PRO A 136 -0.94 -8.71 12.80
CA PRO A 136 -1.58 -9.58 11.82
C PRO A 136 -3.07 -9.81 12.07
N ASP A 137 -3.49 -9.87 13.33
CA ASP A 137 -4.89 -10.12 13.69
C ASP A 137 -5.77 -8.89 13.44
N PHE A 138 -5.22 -7.68 13.57
CA PHE A 138 -5.89 -6.45 13.14
C PHE A 138 -6.31 -6.56 11.67
N PHE A 139 -5.40 -6.92 10.77
CA PHE A 139 -5.70 -7.01 9.33
C PHE A 139 -6.66 -8.15 8.98
N LYS A 140 -6.65 -9.27 9.71
CA LYS A 140 -7.62 -10.36 9.51
C LYS A 140 -9.05 -9.95 9.81
N SER A 141 -9.26 -8.98 10.70
CA SER A 141 -10.63 -8.52 11.04
C SER A 141 -11.32 -7.75 9.90
N TYR A 142 -10.56 -7.37 8.86
CA TYR A 142 -11.03 -6.62 7.70
C TYR A 142 -11.03 -7.46 6.40
N GLN A 143 -10.87 -8.79 6.50
CA GLN A 143 -10.92 -9.76 5.40
C GLN A 143 -12.24 -10.53 5.38
#